data_AF-A0A443QC62-F1
#
_entry.id   AF-A0A443QC62-F1
#
_cell.length_a   1.000
_cell.length_b   1.000
_cell.length_c   1.000
_cell.angle_alpha   90.00
_cell.angle_beta   90.00
_cell.angle_gamma   90.00
#
_symmetry.space_group_name_H-M   'P 1'
#
loop_
_entity.id
_entity.type
_entity.pdbx_description
1 polymer ?
#
loop_
_entity_poly.entity_id
_entity_poly.type
_entity_poly.pdbx_seq_one_letter_code
_entity_poly.pdbx_strand_id
1 'polypeptide(L)'
;MADFSQYKTISSKLKKRFLVRKPNLNEASEQFSALSRELKQFKSYSGYCHLAVARCEHSLGNSNNELMALLEAARLFRDCNEVNAAISAYRHSVLVCDQSILPSVFYELASFYKSKRRFLEAADTLKEGSLFKEAAYCYIDAEKFELAANCFQKCADEELTQEDLITIFLLKLCFCDPKRCDFELPLADVDTDNDELIALNCLLHSLLIIVKEKEDDQQVKSLLFAQLYNRLNNKQRDLLHYIFSQI
;
A
#
# COMPACT_ATOMS: atom_id res chain seq x y z
N MET A 1 -1.19 30.35 -23.83
CA MET A 1 -1.23 28.90 -23.59
C MET A 1 -0.10 28.27 -24.38
N ALA A 2 0.94 27.74 -23.72
CA ALA A 2 1.95 26.94 -24.41
C ALA A 2 1.24 25.69 -24.96
N ASP A 3 1.25 25.56 -26.28
CA ASP A 3 0.17 24.93 -27.02
C ASP A 3 0.42 23.42 -27.22
N PHE A 4 -0.58 22.60 -26.89
CA PHE A 4 -0.60 21.15 -27.14
C PHE A 4 -0.47 20.82 -28.65
N SER A 5 -0.47 21.84 -29.51
CA SER A 5 -0.05 21.76 -30.91
C SER A 5 1.35 21.16 -31.10
N GLN A 6 2.31 21.43 -30.21
CA GLN A 6 3.65 20.81 -30.31
C GLN A 6 3.58 19.30 -30.09
N TYR A 7 2.85 18.84 -29.06
CA TYR A 7 2.60 17.42 -28.82
C TYR A 7 1.95 16.74 -30.02
N LYS A 8 0.91 17.37 -30.59
CA LYS A 8 0.23 16.89 -31.82
C LYS A 8 1.18 16.85 -33.01
N THR A 9 2.07 17.83 -33.14
CA THR A 9 3.05 17.91 -34.23
C THR A 9 4.03 16.74 -34.16
N ILE A 10 4.65 16.50 -33.00
CA ILE A 10 5.56 15.36 -32.79
C ILE A 10 4.81 14.04 -33.05
N SER A 11 3.62 13.87 -32.48
CA SER A 11 2.78 12.68 -32.68
C SER A 11 2.42 12.44 -34.15
N SER A 12 2.14 13.50 -34.91
CA SER A 12 1.80 13.40 -36.33
C SER A 12 2.99 12.97 -37.20
N LYS A 13 4.21 13.41 -36.85
CA LYS A 13 5.45 12.99 -37.53
C LYS A 13 5.67 11.49 -37.36
N LEU A 14 5.39 10.95 -36.18
CA LEU A 14 5.43 9.51 -35.94
C LEU A 14 4.43 8.78 -36.83
N LYS A 15 3.14 9.18 -36.80
CA LYS A 15 2.07 8.52 -37.59
C LYS A 15 2.31 8.55 -39.10
N LYS A 16 2.69 9.71 -39.67
CA LYS A 16 2.85 9.87 -41.13
C LYS A 16 4.06 9.13 -41.69
N ARG A 17 5.10 8.91 -40.88
CA ARG A 17 6.34 8.26 -41.34
C ARG A 17 6.21 6.74 -41.47
N PHE A 18 5.27 6.11 -40.75
CA PHE A 18 4.97 4.68 -40.92
C PHE A 18 4.61 4.27 -42.36
N LEU A 19 4.19 5.22 -43.23
CA LEU A 19 3.79 4.93 -44.61
C LEU A 19 4.94 4.99 -45.65
N VAL A 20 6.10 5.59 -45.32
CA VAL A 20 7.18 5.79 -46.32
C VAL A 20 8.59 5.48 -45.78
N ARG A 21 8.86 5.72 -44.48
CA ARG A 21 10.19 5.49 -43.87
C ARG A 21 10.08 5.33 -42.35
N LYS A 22 10.72 4.30 -41.77
CA LYS A 22 10.69 4.04 -40.32
C LYS A 22 10.96 5.32 -39.52
N PRO A 23 10.06 5.72 -38.58
CA PRO A 23 10.24 6.92 -37.79
C PRO A 23 11.48 6.83 -36.88
N ASN A 24 12.15 7.96 -36.65
CA ASN A 24 13.25 8.06 -35.71
C ASN A 24 12.68 8.21 -34.29
N LEU A 25 12.56 7.09 -33.58
CA LEU A 25 11.94 7.03 -32.26
C LEU A 25 12.82 7.68 -31.17
N ASN A 26 14.15 7.65 -31.31
CA ASN A 26 15.07 8.35 -30.40
C ASN A 26 14.81 9.86 -30.43
N GLU A 27 14.76 10.45 -31.63
CA GLU A 27 14.50 11.89 -31.82
C GLU A 27 13.12 12.29 -31.27
N ALA A 28 12.10 11.44 -31.48
CA ALA A 28 10.77 11.71 -30.94
C ALA A 28 10.73 11.63 -29.40
N SER A 29 11.42 10.64 -28.82
CA SER A 29 11.57 10.50 -27.36
C SER A 29 12.22 11.75 -26.75
N GLU A 30 13.29 12.25 -27.35
CA GLU A 30 13.96 13.49 -26.93
C GLU A 30 13.04 14.71 -27.06
N GLN A 31 12.30 14.83 -28.18
CA GLN A 31 11.35 15.93 -28.38
C GLN A 31 10.22 15.93 -27.34
N PHE A 32 9.65 14.77 -27.01
CA PHE A 32 8.64 14.68 -25.94
C PHE A 32 9.24 14.97 -24.56
N SER A 33 10.47 14.51 -24.29
CA SER A 33 11.17 14.81 -23.04
C SER A 33 11.44 16.31 -22.87
N ALA A 34 11.85 17.00 -23.93
CA ALA A 34 12.04 18.44 -23.93
C ALA A 34 10.72 19.18 -23.69
N LEU A 35 9.66 18.81 -24.43
CA LEU A 35 8.33 19.39 -24.27
C LEU A 35 7.77 19.19 -22.85
N SER A 36 8.02 18.03 -22.23
CA SER A 36 7.60 17.77 -20.85
C SER A 36 8.18 18.81 -19.87
N ARG A 37 9.45 19.18 -20.05
CA ARG A 37 10.12 20.18 -19.19
C ARG A 37 9.54 21.57 -19.38
N GLU A 38 9.21 21.95 -20.62
CA GLU A 38 8.52 23.21 -20.92
C GLU A 38 7.12 23.25 -20.27
N LEU A 39 6.44 22.11 -20.24
CA LEU A 39 5.10 21.96 -19.67
C LEU A 39 5.09 21.59 -18.19
N LYS A 40 6.20 21.70 -17.46
CA LYS A 40 6.32 21.26 -16.05
C LYS A 40 5.25 21.87 -15.13
N GLN A 41 4.83 23.11 -15.40
CA GLN A 41 3.75 23.78 -14.64
C GLN A 41 2.37 23.16 -14.90
N PHE A 42 2.17 22.54 -16.06
CA PHE A 42 0.96 21.84 -16.45
C PHE A 42 1.16 20.32 -16.33
N LYS A 43 1.21 19.83 -15.09
CA LYS A 43 1.59 18.46 -14.74
C LYS A 43 0.88 17.38 -15.57
N SER A 44 -0.42 17.52 -15.82
CA SER A 44 -1.18 16.57 -16.66
C SER A 44 -0.58 16.44 -18.07
N TYR A 45 -0.32 17.57 -18.76
CA TYR A 45 0.28 17.57 -20.10
C TYR A 45 1.73 17.08 -20.10
N SER A 46 2.50 17.43 -19.06
CA SER A 46 3.85 16.88 -18.84
C SER A 46 3.80 15.34 -18.67
N GLY A 47 2.82 14.83 -17.93
CA GLY A 47 2.57 13.40 -17.77
C GLY A 47 2.27 12.70 -19.10
N TYR A 48 1.42 13.28 -19.96
CA TYR A 48 1.16 12.76 -21.31
C TYR A 48 2.41 12.75 -22.21
N CYS A 49 3.31 13.73 -22.05
CA CYS A 49 4.60 13.73 -22.73
C CYS A 49 5.46 12.54 -22.28
N HIS A 50 5.54 12.27 -20.97
CA HIS A 50 6.25 11.11 -20.44
C HIS A 50 5.64 9.76 -20.87
N LEU A 51 4.32 9.65 -21.00
CA LEU A 51 3.70 8.46 -21.61
C LEU A 51 4.11 8.27 -23.08
N ALA A 52 4.30 9.37 -23.82
CA ALA A 52 4.78 9.29 -25.20
C ALA A 52 6.26 8.89 -25.28
N VAL A 53 7.09 9.38 -24.35
CA VAL A 53 8.48 8.91 -24.16
C VAL A 53 8.50 7.41 -23.90
N ALA A 54 7.73 6.93 -22.92
CA ALA A 54 7.66 5.51 -22.58
C ALA A 54 7.32 4.63 -23.80
N ARG A 55 6.36 5.04 -24.64
CA ARG A 55 6.00 4.32 -25.88
C ARG A 55 7.14 4.29 -26.91
N CYS A 56 7.93 5.37 -27.00
CA CYS A 56 9.10 5.40 -27.88
C CYS A 56 10.17 4.43 -27.37
N GLU A 57 10.50 4.48 -26.09
CA GLU A 57 11.51 3.62 -25.45
C GLU A 57 11.11 2.14 -25.50
N HIS A 58 9.82 1.82 -25.28
CA HIS A 58 9.27 0.49 -25.49
C HIS A 58 9.57 -0.05 -26.89
N SER A 59 9.25 0.75 -27.90
CA SER A 59 9.46 0.41 -29.31
C SER A 59 10.94 0.29 -29.69
N LEU A 60 11.83 0.89 -28.90
CA LEU A 60 13.29 0.81 -29.03
C LEU A 60 13.90 -0.37 -28.26
N GLY A 61 13.15 -1.00 -27.36
CA GLY A 61 13.64 -2.04 -26.46
C GLY A 61 14.40 -1.52 -25.23
N ASN A 62 14.24 -0.24 -24.89
CA ASN A 62 14.93 0.40 -23.77
C ASN A 62 14.09 0.32 -22.48
N SER A 63 13.99 -0.86 -21.86
CA SER A 63 13.12 -1.13 -20.70
C SER A 63 13.35 -0.15 -19.53
N ASN A 64 14.60 0.18 -19.22
CA ASN A 64 14.93 1.10 -18.13
C ASN A 64 14.40 2.52 -18.38
N ASN A 65 14.56 3.04 -19.61
CA ASN A 65 14.05 4.37 -19.96
C ASN A 65 12.52 4.38 -20.02
N GLU A 66 11.92 3.29 -20.52
CA GLU A 66 10.47 3.10 -20.50
C GLU A 66 9.94 3.16 -19.05
N LEU A 67 10.54 2.40 -18.13
CA LEU A 67 10.16 2.38 -16.72
C LEU A 67 10.25 3.78 -16.10
N MET A 68 11.38 4.48 -16.28
CA MET A 68 11.57 5.82 -15.71
C MET A 68 10.54 6.82 -16.24
N ALA A 69 10.24 6.76 -17.54
CA ALA A 69 9.21 7.60 -18.13
C ALA A 69 7.80 7.28 -17.60
N LEU A 70 7.46 6.00 -17.41
CA LEU A 70 6.18 5.59 -16.82
C LEU A 70 6.03 6.06 -15.37
N LEU A 71 7.08 5.90 -14.54
CA LEU A 71 7.06 6.35 -13.14
C LEU A 71 6.93 7.87 -13.04
N GLU A 72 7.63 8.62 -13.90
CA GLU A 72 7.51 10.08 -13.91
C GLU A 72 6.11 10.53 -14.35
N ALA A 73 5.54 9.89 -15.37
CA ALA A 73 4.14 10.13 -15.76
C ALA A 73 3.18 9.84 -14.59
N ALA A 74 3.34 8.71 -13.91
CA ALA A 74 2.50 8.33 -12.78
C ALA A 74 2.52 9.37 -11.65
N ARG A 75 3.71 9.86 -11.29
CA ARG A 75 3.92 10.89 -10.27
C ARG A 75 3.31 12.22 -10.66
N LEU A 76 3.47 12.64 -11.92
CA LEU A 76 2.85 13.88 -12.43
C LEU A 76 1.32 13.81 -12.40
N PHE A 77 0.72 12.68 -12.80
CA PHE A 77 -0.73 12.47 -12.73
C PHE A 77 -1.24 12.40 -11.29
N ARG A 78 -0.50 11.73 -10.39
CA ARG A 78 -0.79 11.72 -8.94
C ARG A 78 -0.85 13.14 -8.40
N ASP A 79 0.17 13.92 -8.71
CA ASP A 79 0.36 15.28 -8.23
C ASP A 79 -0.70 16.26 -8.74
N CYS A 80 -1.34 16.00 -9.88
CA CYS A 80 -2.47 16.77 -10.39
C CYS A 80 -3.83 16.07 -10.18
N ASN A 81 -3.87 15.03 -9.35
CA ASN A 81 -5.07 14.28 -8.98
C ASN A 81 -5.80 13.58 -10.16
N GLU A 82 -5.09 13.25 -11.24
CA GLU A 82 -5.61 12.38 -12.31
C GLU A 82 -5.46 10.90 -11.92
N VAL A 83 -6.33 10.45 -11.02
CA VAL A 83 -6.23 9.14 -10.35
C VAL A 83 -6.11 7.97 -11.32
N ASN A 84 -6.96 7.91 -12.34
CA ASN A 84 -6.95 6.78 -13.28
C ASN A 84 -5.70 6.76 -14.16
N ALA A 85 -5.21 7.93 -14.57
CA ALA A 85 -3.99 8.03 -15.37
C ALA A 85 -2.76 7.62 -14.54
N ALA A 86 -2.69 8.06 -13.28
CA ALA A 86 -1.64 7.67 -12.34
C ALA A 86 -1.62 6.15 -12.11
N ILE A 87 -2.78 5.55 -11.79
CA ILE A 87 -2.90 4.10 -11.59
C ILE A 87 -2.49 3.34 -12.83
N SER A 88 -2.97 3.75 -14.01
CA SER A 88 -2.63 3.10 -15.27
C SER A 88 -1.13 3.15 -15.54
N ALA A 89 -0.48 4.28 -15.28
CA ALA A 89 0.96 4.44 -15.46
C ALA A 89 1.75 3.55 -14.49
N TYR A 90 1.42 3.54 -13.19
CA TYR A 90 2.05 2.65 -12.20
C TYR A 90 1.85 1.17 -12.55
N ARG A 91 0.63 0.75 -12.92
CA ARG A 91 0.36 -0.64 -13.32
C ARG A 91 1.16 -1.04 -14.55
N HIS A 92 1.41 -0.12 -15.47
CA HIS A 92 2.30 -0.39 -16.61
C HIS A 92 3.77 -0.47 -16.17
N SER A 93 4.21 0.37 -15.23
CA SER A 93 5.56 0.28 -14.64
C SER A 93 5.83 -1.09 -14.03
N VAL A 94 4.85 -1.68 -13.34
CA VAL A 94 4.91 -3.04 -12.75
C VAL A 94 5.20 -4.12 -13.81
N LEU A 95 4.69 -3.96 -15.04
CA LEU A 95 4.89 -4.94 -16.12
C LEU A 95 6.26 -4.85 -16.78
N VAL A 96 6.96 -3.72 -16.63
CA VAL A 96 8.22 -3.43 -17.33
C VAL A 96 9.42 -3.46 -16.38
N CYS A 97 9.21 -3.24 -15.08
CA CYS A 97 10.32 -3.18 -14.12
C CYS A 97 10.94 -4.55 -13.84
N ASP A 98 12.23 -4.54 -13.55
CA ASP A 98 12.97 -5.70 -13.06
C ASP A 98 12.50 -6.10 -11.65
N GLN A 99 12.66 -7.39 -11.33
CA GLN A 99 12.22 -7.99 -10.06
C GLN A 99 12.80 -7.28 -8.82
N SER A 100 13.98 -6.68 -8.92
CA SER A 100 14.63 -5.97 -7.81
C SER A 100 13.96 -4.63 -7.45
N ILE A 101 13.29 -3.99 -8.41
CA ILE A 101 12.63 -2.68 -8.23
C ILE A 101 11.13 -2.86 -7.96
N LEU A 102 10.58 -4.01 -8.36
CA LEU A 102 9.17 -4.35 -8.28
C LEU A 102 8.52 -4.05 -6.90
N PRO A 103 9.12 -4.41 -5.74
CA PRO A 103 8.54 -4.08 -4.43
C PRO A 103 8.38 -2.56 -4.20
N SER A 104 9.34 -1.76 -4.66
CA SER A 104 9.29 -0.29 -4.54
C SER A 104 8.16 0.31 -5.38
N VAL A 105 7.89 -0.24 -6.57
CA VAL A 105 6.80 0.21 -7.43
C VAL A 105 5.44 -0.13 -6.81
N PHE A 106 5.29 -1.35 -6.27
CA PHE A 106 4.09 -1.76 -5.53
C PHE A 106 3.86 -0.88 -4.31
N TYR A 107 4.91 -0.56 -3.55
CA TYR A 107 4.82 0.32 -2.39
C TYR A 107 4.37 1.74 -2.78
N GLU A 108 4.94 2.32 -3.85
CA GLU A 108 4.55 3.65 -4.32
C GLU A 108 3.08 3.69 -4.79
N LEU A 109 2.63 2.67 -5.53
CA LEU A 109 1.23 2.55 -5.95
C LEU A 109 0.29 2.35 -4.76
N ALA A 110 0.64 1.49 -3.81
CA ALA A 110 -0.15 1.27 -2.61
C ALA A 110 -0.24 2.53 -1.73
N SER A 111 0.86 3.27 -1.57
CA SER A 111 0.87 4.56 -0.90
C SER A 111 -0.09 5.56 -1.56
N PHE A 112 -0.11 5.58 -2.90
CA PHE A 112 -1.08 6.39 -3.62
C PHE A 112 -2.53 5.95 -3.35
N TYR A 113 -2.84 4.65 -3.37
CA TYR A 113 -4.17 4.14 -3.00
C TYR A 113 -4.57 4.54 -1.58
N LYS A 114 -3.67 4.41 -0.61
CA LYS A 114 -3.89 4.85 0.79
C LYS A 114 -4.21 6.34 0.88
N SER A 115 -3.51 7.18 0.12
CA SER A 115 -3.79 8.63 0.07
C SER A 115 -5.20 8.97 -0.43
N LYS A 116 -5.85 8.03 -1.14
CA LYS A 116 -7.23 8.13 -1.62
C LYS A 116 -8.23 7.32 -0.78
N ARG A 117 -7.82 6.81 0.39
CA ARG A 117 -8.61 5.92 1.26
C ARG A 117 -9.08 4.64 0.57
N ARG A 118 -8.36 4.18 -0.46
CA ARG A 118 -8.61 2.94 -1.20
C ARG A 118 -7.80 1.80 -0.59
N PHE A 119 -8.10 1.47 0.67
CA PHE A 119 -7.26 0.57 1.47
C PHE A 119 -7.27 -0.87 0.97
N LEU A 120 -8.41 -1.34 0.44
CA LEU A 120 -8.52 -2.68 -0.13
C LEU A 120 -7.60 -2.85 -1.34
N GLU A 121 -7.63 -1.90 -2.28
CA GLU A 121 -6.76 -1.92 -3.45
C GLU A 121 -5.28 -1.74 -3.08
N ALA A 122 -4.98 -0.94 -2.04
CA ALA A 122 -3.63 -0.85 -1.50
C ALA A 122 -3.14 -2.20 -0.96
N ALA A 123 -3.99 -2.90 -0.19
CA ALA A 123 -3.66 -4.20 0.38
C ALA A 123 -3.44 -5.27 -0.70
N ASP A 124 -4.32 -5.34 -1.71
CA ASP A 124 -4.15 -6.26 -2.83
C ASP A 124 -2.87 -5.97 -3.62
N THR A 125 -2.57 -4.69 -3.87
CA THR A 125 -1.33 -4.27 -4.55
C THR A 125 -0.07 -4.69 -3.78
N LEU A 126 -0.05 -4.53 -2.45
CA LEU A 126 1.08 -4.94 -1.62
C LEU A 126 1.22 -6.46 -1.56
N LYS A 127 0.09 -7.18 -1.49
CA LYS A 127 0.04 -8.64 -1.53
C LYS A 127 0.59 -9.20 -2.85
N GLU A 128 0.28 -8.58 -3.98
CA GLU A 128 0.87 -8.92 -5.29
C GLU A 128 2.39 -8.76 -5.29
N GLY A 129 2.92 -7.78 -4.54
CA GLY A 129 4.35 -7.56 -4.34
C GLY A 129 5.00 -8.39 -3.23
N SER A 130 4.29 -9.37 -2.64
CA SER A 130 4.72 -10.15 -1.47
C SER A 130 5.08 -9.32 -0.23
N LEU A 131 4.57 -8.09 -0.14
CA LEU A 131 4.72 -7.20 1.03
C LEU A 131 3.61 -7.48 2.03
N PHE A 132 3.62 -8.69 2.62
CA PHE A 132 2.49 -9.22 3.38
C PHE A 132 2.20 -8.43 4.66
N LYS A 133 3.23 -7.98 5.39
CA LYS A 133 3.05 -7.18 6.61
C LYS A 133 2.33 -5.87 6.33
N GLU A 134 2.78 -5.11 5.32
CA GLU A 134 2.16 -3.86 4.92
C GLU A 134 0.75 -4.08 4.35
N ALA A 135 0.54 -5.18 3.62
CA ALA A 135 -0.77 -5.57 3.13
C ALA A 135 -1.74 -5.84 4.29
N ALA A 136 -1.30 -6.55 5.33
CA ALA A 136 -2.11 -6.84 6.51
C ALA A 136 -2.62 -5.56 7.17
N TYR A 137 -1.74 -4.57 7.33
CA TYR A 137 -2.11 -3.27 7.90
C TYR A 137 -3.11 -2.49 7.05
N CYS A 138 -3.06 -2.64 5.71
CA CYS A 138 -4.05 -2.03 4.83
C CYS A 138 -5.39 -2.79 4.87
N TYR A 139 -5.38 -4.12 5.03
CA TYR A 139 -6.60 -4.89 5.25
C TYR A 139 -7.27 -4.55 6.59
N ILE A 140 -6.50 -4.25 7.64
CA ILE A 140 -7.04 -3.71 8.90
C ILE A 140 -7.76 -2.39 8.66
N ASP A 141 -7.13 -1.45 7.93
CA ASP A 141 -7.77 -0.16 7.58
C ASP A 141 -9.01 -0.32 6.69
N ALA A 142 -9.14 -1.47 6.00
CA ALA A 142 -10.29 -1.83 5.18
C ALA A 142 -11.32 -2.72 5.92
N GLU A 143 -11.14 -2.95 7.23
CA GLU A 143 -11.97 -3.83 8.07
C GLU A 143 -12.09 -5.26 7.52
N LYS A 144 -11.02 -5.76 6.88
CA LYS A 144 -10.90 -7.13 6.35
C LYS A 144 -10.00 -7.98 7.24
N PHE A 145 -10.45 -8.26 8.46
CA PHE A 145 -9.62 -8.85 9.51
C PHE A 145 -9.08 -10.25 9.18
N GLU A 146 -9.90 -11.11 8.58
CA GLU A 146 -9.47 -12.46 8.18
C GLU A 146 -8.37 -12.40 7.10
N LEU A 147 -8.50 -11.49 6.13
CA LEU A 147 -7.46 -11.27 5.11
C LEU A 147 -6.18 -10.71 5.71
N ALA A 148 -6.28 -9.79 6.67
CA ALA A 148 -5.14 -9.29 7.41
C ALA A 148 -4.40 -10.41 8.16
N ALA A 149 -5.13 -11.32 8.83
CA ALA A 149 -4.53 -12.42 9.58
C ALA A 149 -3.81 -13.40 8.65
N ASN A 150 -4.42 -13.73 7.52
CA ASN A 150 -3.82 -14.57 6.48
C ASN A 150 -2.55 -13.95 5.89
N CYS A 151 -2.45 -12.61 5.85
CA CYS A 151 -1.23 -11.92 5.45
C CYS A 151 -0.13 -12.05 6.51
N PHE A 152 -0.43 -11.83 7.79
CA PHE A 152 0.56 -12.02 8.86
C PHE A 152 1.11 -13.44 8.94
N GLN A 153 0.28 -14.47 8.69
CA GLN A 153 0.73 -15.86 8.62
C GLN A 153 1.75 -16.15 7.50
N LYS A 154 1.88 -15.26 6.52
CA LYS A 154 2.86 -15.39 5.43
C LYS A 154 4.16 -14.64 5.71
N CYS A 155 4.22 -13.84 6.77
CA CYS A 155 5.45 -13.19 7.21
C CYS A 155 6.35 -14.22 7.90
N ALA A 156 7.67 -14.05 7.78
CA ALA A 156 8.60 -14.82 8.60
C ALA A 156 8.59 -14.27 10.04
N ASP A 157 8.80 -15.14 11.03
CA ASP A 157 8.74 -14.74 12.45
C ASP A 157 9.77 -13.63 12.77
N GLU A 158 10.93 -13.65 12.11
CA GLU A 158 11.98 -12.63 12.29
C GLU A 158 11.60 -11.25 11.74
N GLU A 159 10.57 -11.16 10.89
CA GLU A 159 10.07 -9.90 10.33
C GLU A 159 9.00 -9.25 11.24
N LEU A 160 8.46 -10.02 12.19
CA LEU A 160 7.38 -9.59 13.07
C LEU A 160 7.94 -8.90 14.32
N THR A 161 7.51 -7.67 14.52
CA THR A 161 7.79 -6.92 15.73
C THR A 161 6.83 -7.30 16.85
N GLN A 162 7.17 -6.88 18.06
CA GLN A 162 6.29 -7.02 19.21
C GLN A 162 4.91 -6.35 18.98
N GLU A 163 4.88 -5.20 18.31
CA GLU A 163 3.64 -4.53 17.95
C GLU A 163 2.80 -5.34 16.94
N ASP A 164 3.46 -6.05 16.02
CA ASP A 164 2.80 -6.94 15.08
C ASP A 164 2.15 -8.12 15.82
N LEU A 165 2.85 -8.72 16.79
CA LEU A 165 2.31 -9.83 17.60
C LEU A 165 1.07 -9.43 18.39
N ILE A 166 1.09 -8.25 19.03
CA ILE A 166 -0.08 -7.69 19.72
C ILE A 166 -1.22 -7.45 18.71
N THR A 167 -0.90 -6.92 17.53
CA THR A 167 -1.89 -6.70 16.46
C THR A 167 -2.52 -8.01 16.01
N ILE A 168 -1.73 -9.06 15.79
CA ILE A 168 -2.20 -10.40 15.40
C ILE A 168 -3.12 -10.98 16.48
N PHE A 169 -2.76 -10.85 17.76
CA PHE A 169 -3.59 -11.30 18.88
C PHE A 169 -4.97 -10.61 18.88
N LEU A 170 -5.00 -9.28 18.80
CA LEU A 170 -6.24 -8.51 18.76
C LEU A 170 -7.06 -8.82 17.51
N LEU A 171 -6.39 -8.99 16.38
CA LEU A 171 -7.01 -9.33 15.11
C LEU A 171 -7.73 -10.68 15.20
N LYS A 172 -7.09 -11.72 15.76
CA LYS A 172 -7.72 -13.02 16.00
C LYS A 172 -8.98 -12.88 16.86
N LEU A 173 -8.97 -12.04 17.90
CA LEU A 173 -10.15 -11.79 18.73
C LEU A 173 -11.31 -11.13 17.95
N CYS A 174 -11.04 -10.45 16.83
CA CYS A 174 -12.08 -9.81 16.01
C CYS A 174 -12.89 -10.79 15.16
N PHE A 175 -12.34 -11.96 14.80
CA PHE A 175 -13.00 -12.89 13.85
C PHE A 175 -13.01 -14.36 14.26
N CYS A 176 -12.21 -14.77 15.27
CA CYS A 176 -12.23 -16.11 15.82
C CYS A 176 -13.09 -16.20 17.08
N ASP A 177 -13.81 -17.31 17.25
CA ASP A 177 -14.47 -17.65 18.53
C ASP A 177 -13.41 -18.09 19.56
N PRO A 178 -13.20 -17.34 20.67
CA PRO A 178 -12.20 -17.70 21.68
C PRO A 178 -12.45 -19.01 22.42
N LYS A 179 -13.64 -19.62 22.26
CA LYS A 179 -13.93 -20.96 22.79
C LYS A 179 -13.44 -22.07 21.88
N ARG A 180 -13.15 -21.77 20.61
CA ARG A 180 -12.80 -22.76 19.57
C ARG A 180 -11.38 -22.65 19.06
N CYS A 181 -10.68 -21.56 19.38
CA CYS A 181 -9.33 -21.31 18.94
C CYS A 181 -8.38 -21.17 20.13
N ASP A 182 -7.17 -21.68 19.97
CA ASP A 182 -6.11 -21.45 20.94
C ASP A 182 -5.50 -20.06 20.74
N PHE A 183 -5.31 -19.36 21.85
CA PHE A 183 -4.71 -18.03 21.89
C PHE A 183 -3.42 -18.09 22.69
N GLU A 184 -2.32 -17.79 22.02
CA GLU A 184 -1.04 -17.54 22.66
C GLU A 184 -0.94 -16.05 22.98
N LEU A 185 -0.43 -15.73 24.17
CA LEU A 185 -0.17 -14.35 24.54
C LEU A 185 1.04 -13.83 23.76
N PRO A 186 0.96 -12.60 23.21
CA PRO A 186 1.95 -12.13 22.25
C PRO A 186 3.34 -11.85 22.85
N LEU A 187 3.48 -11.73 24.18
CA LEU A 187 4.72 -11.30 24.84
C LEU A 187 5.23 -12.33 25.84
N ALA A 188 5.18 -13.63 25.50
CA ALA A 188 5.41 -14.73 26.43
C ALA A 188 6.85 -14.92 26.93
N ASP A 189 7.76 -13.95 26.74
CA ASP A 189 9.13 -14.09 27.19
C ASP A 189 9.23 -13.84 28.70
N VAL A 190 9.19 -14.95 29.45
CA VAL A 190 9.10 -15.00 30.92
C VAL A 190 10.35 -14.42 31.60
N ASP A 191 11.46 -14.28 30.87
CA ASP A 191 12.74 -13.77 31.38
C ASP A 191 12.91 -12.25 31.20
N THR A 192 11.85 -11.53 30.82
CA THR A 192 11.90 -10.06 30.73
C THR A 192 11.53 -9.41 32.07
N ASP A 193 12.50 -8.76 32.73
CA ASP A 193 12.29 -7.89 33.91
C ASP A 193 11.52 -6.58 33.58
N ASN A 194 10.71 -6.58 32.51
CA ASN A 194 10.00 -5.40 32.05
C ASN A 194 8.55 -5.40 32.55
N ASP A 195 8.34 -4.73 33.68
CA ASP A 195 7.04 -4.56 34.34
C ASP A 195 5.93 -4.07 33.39
N GLU A 196 6.25 -3.24 32.41
CA GLU A 196 5.26 -2.72 31.47
C GLU A 196 4.75 -3.79 30.51
N LEU A 197 5.61 -4.70 30.08
CA LEU A 197 5.26 -5.81 29.19
C LEU A 197 4.46 -6.87 29.94
N ILE A 198 4.87 -7.17 31.18
CA ILE A 198 4.13 -8.07 32.08
C ILE A 198 2.71 -7.53 32.29
N ALA A 199 2.59 -6.24 32.64
CA ALA A 199 1.29 -5.60 32.82
C ALA A 199 0.44 -5.67 31.53
N LEU A 200 1.02 -5.41 30.37
CA LEU A 200 0.32 -5.51 29.10
C LEU A 200 -0.18 -6.94 28.81
N ASN A 201 0.65 -7.96 29.05
CA ASN A 201 0.24 -9.36 28.92
C ASN A 201 -0.93 -9.70 29.83
N CYS A 202 -0.89 -9.28 31.10
CA CYS A 202 -2.00 -9.49 32.04
C CYS A 202 -3.31 -8.85 31.54
N LEU A 203 -3.23 -7.65 30.96
CA LEU A 203 -4.39 -6.97 30.39
C LEU A 203 -4.91 -7.67 29.13
N LEU A 204 -4.04 -8.12 28.23
CA LEU A 204 -4.43 -8.88 27.03
C LEU A 204 -5.04 -10.23 27.40
N HIS A 205 -4.52 -10.90 28.42
CA HIS A 205 -5.11 -12.13 28.95
C HIS A 205 -6.49 -11.88 29.57
N SER A 206 -6.64 -10.78 30.32
CA SER A 206 -7.94 -10.37 30.86
C SER A 206 -8.96 -10.09 29.76
N LEU A 207 -8.53 -9.45 28.66
CA LEU A 207 -9.37 -9.25 27.48
C LEU A 207 -9.83 -10.57 26.87
N LEU A 208 -8.92 -11.52 26.68
CA LEU A 208 -9.26 -12.85 26.18
C LEU A 208 -10.32 -13.53 27.05
N ILE A 209 -10.17 -13.48 28.38
CA ILE A 209 -11.15 -14.05 29.32
C ILE A 209 -12.52 -13.37 29.17
N ILE A 210 -12.56 -12.04 29.15
CA ILE A 210 -13.81 -11.28 29.00
C ILE A 210 -14.54 -11.64 27.71
N VAL A 211 -13.83 -11.71 26.59
CA VAL A 211 -14.41 -12.05 25.28
C VAL A 211 -14.86 -13.51 25.27
N LYS A 212 -14.08 -14.42 25.86
CA LYS A 212 -14.38 -15.85 25.94
C LYS A 212 -15.60 -16.13 26.81
N GLU A 213 -15.68 -15.54 28.00
CA GLU A 213 -16.76 -15.80 28.95
C GLU A 213 -18.00 -14.95 28.68
N LYS A 214 -17.92 -13.96 27.79
CA LYS A 214 -18.97 -12.95 27.57
C LYS A 214 -19.35 -12.28 28.89
N GLU A 215 -18.33 -11.77 29.58
CA GLU A 215 -18.52 -11.00 30.82
C GLU A 215 -19.49 -9.84 30.55
N ASP A 216 -20.41 -9.56 31.46
CA ASP A 216 -21.45 -8.54 31.31
C ASP A 216 -21.21 -7.32 32.21
N ASP A 217 -20.22 -7.37 33.10
CA ASP A 217 -19.86 -6.25 33.96
C ASP A 217 -19.26 -5.07 33.16
N GLN A 218 -20.09 -4.04 32.99
CA GLN A 218 -19.73 -2.82 32.25
C GLN A 218 -18.60 -2.03 32.92
N GLN A 219 -18.46 -2.10 34.25
CA GLN A 219 -17.40 -1.41 34.97
C GLN A 219 -16.06 -2.08 34.70
N VAL A 220 -16.01 -3.42 34.72
CA VAL A 220 -14.81 -4.19 34.37
C VAL A 220 -14.41 -3.95 32.93
N LYS A 221 -15.37 -4.00 31.98
CA LYS A 221 -15.13 -3.68 30.56
C LYS A 221 -14.53 -2.29 30.38
N SER A 222 -15.13 -1.28 31.02
CA SER A 222 -14.69 0.11 30.88
C SER A 222 -13.29 0.34 31.45
N LEU A 223 -12.98 -0.28 32.59
CA LEU A 223 -11.66 -0.18 33.21
C LEU A 223 -10.59 -0.85 32.34
N LEU A 224 -10.84 -2.06 31.86
CA LEU A 224 -9.90 -2.78 31.01
C LEU A 224 -9.67 -2.03 29.70
N PHE A 225 -10.74 -1.53 29.07
CA PHE A 225 -10.66 -0.73 27.86
C PHE A 225 -9.72 0.46 28.04
N ALA A 226 -9.91 1.26 29.09
CA ALA A 226 -9.08 2.44 29.36
C ALA A 226 -7.60 2.08 29.59
N GLN A 227 -7.33 1.00 30.32
CA GLN A 227 -5.97 0.56 30.60
C GLN A 227 -5.24 0.06 29.36
N LEU A 228 -5.91 -0.74 28.52
CA LEU A 228 -5.37 -1.19 27.23
C LEU A 228 -5.18 -0.02 26.26
N TYR A 229 -6.17 0.86 26.15
CA TYR A 229 -6.14 1.99 25.22
C TYR A 229 -4.87 2.85 25.37
N ASN A 230 -4.44 3.09 26.61
CA ASN A 230 -3.23 3.88 26.89
C ASN A 230 -1.92 3.20 26.47
N ARG A 231 -1.92 1.88 26.32
CA ARG A 231 -0.73 1.06 25.99
C ARG A 231 -0.66 0.62 24.54
N LEU A 232 -1.76 0.74 23.80
CA LEU A 232 -1.87 0.30 22.40
C LEU A 232 -1.60 1.46 21.43
N ASN A 233 -1.07 1.13 20.25
CA ASN A 233 -0.95 2.08 19.14
C ASN A 233 -2.31 2.35 18.47
N ASN A 234 -2.38 3.32 17.56
CA ASN A 234 -3.65 3.73 16.95
C ASN A 234 -4.41 2.57 16.26
N LYS A 235 -3.71 1.72 15.50
CA LYS A 235 -4.34 0.59 14.81
C LYS A 235 -4.86 -0.47 15.77
N GLN A 236 -4.09 -0.76 16.81
CA GLN A 236 -4.51 -1.68 17.86
C GLN A 236 -5.71 -1.15 18.66
N ARG A 237 -5.80 0.18 18.86
CA ARG A 237 -6.97 0.82 19.48
C ARG A 237 -8.22 0.68 18.61
N ASP A 238 -8.09 0.81 17.29
CA ASP A 238 -9.22 0.60 16.37
C ASP A 238 -9.75 -0.84 16.46
N LEU A 239 -8.86 -1.83 16.51
CA LEU A 239 -9.22 -3.23 16.76
C LEU A 239 -9.86 -3.42 18.14
N LEU A 240 -9.30 -2.79 19.19
CA LEU A 240 -9.86 -2.84 20.54
C LEU A 240 -11.30 -2.29 20.56
N HIS A 241 -11.54 -1.15 19.92
CA HIS A 241 -12.89 -0.58 19.77
C HIS A 241 -13.83 -1.55 19.06
N TYR A 242 -13.37 -2.18 17.98
CA TYR A 242 -14.17 -3.19 17.29
C TYR A 242 -14.52 -4.35 18.23
N ILE A 243 -13.55 -4.94 18.94
CA ILE A 243 -13.78 -6.04 19.89
C ILE A 243 -14.84 -5.65 20.93
N PHE A 244 -14.68 -4.50 21.59
CA PHE A 244 -15.61 -4.01 22.61
C PHE A 244 -16.98 -3.61 22.06
N SER A 245 -17.14 -3.42 20.75
CA SER A 245 -18.46 -3.24 20.13
C SER A 245 -19.23 -4.55 19.94
N GLN A 246 -18.54 -5.70 20.03
CA GLN A 246 -19.13 -7.03 19.81
C GLN A 246 -19.48 -7.78 21.11
N ILE A 247 -19.00 -7.30 22.26
CA ILE A 247 -19.18 -7.90 23.60
C ILE A 247 -19.96 -6.96 24.51
#